data_AF-A0A6M8FF68-F1
#
_entry.id   AF-A0A6M8FF68-F1
#
_cell.length_a   1.000
_cell.length_b   1.000
_cell.length_c   1.000
_cell.angle_alpha   90.00
_cell.angle_beta   90.00
_cell.angle_gamma   90.00
#
_symmetry.space_group_name_H-M   'P 1'
#
loop_
_entity.id
_entity.type
_entity.pdbx_description
1 polymer ?
#
loop_
_entity_poly.entity_id
_entity_poly.type
_entity_poly.pdbx_seq_one_letter_code
_entity_poly.pdbx_strand_id
1 'polypeptide(L)'
;MPTHAPKWPILVSLCLLSLSSQAMSRLFDGDANVWIANDRLCFGGTEFKSAGLFFNRTLKVDAGQVVVHAIQVTGAAPGSYWAISAADPEHALPLTGNTCIAYGERIAHFNPSQAAKPLVDGLYSVTLAGSDLKRGNRATFYKNFCLQHNDSGRRVTAAHYDKSAQQWVCSP
;
A
#
# COMPACT_ATOMS: atom_id res chain seq x y z
N MET A 1 0.77 -61.03 -15.99
CA MET A 1 1.01 -59.89 -15.09
C MET A 1 1.22 -58.63 -15.91
N PRO A 2 0.26 -57.70 -15.90
CA PRO A 2 0.54 -56.29 -16.15
C PRO A 2 0.03 -55.40 -15.00
N THR A 3 0.93 -54.58 -14.49
CA THR A 3 0.71 -53.56 -13.45
C THR A 3 0.08 -52.31 -14.06
N HIS A 4 -1.13 -51.94 -13.62
CA HIS A 4 -1.75 -50.66 -13.94
C HIS A 4 -1.64 -49.70 -12.74
N ALA A 5 -0.90 -48.60 -12.95
CA ALA A 5 -0.68 -47.53 -11.99
C ALA A 5 -1.95 -46.67 -11.79
N PRO A 6 -2.15 -46.07 -10.59
CA PRO A 6 -3.26 -45.16 -10.34
C PRO A 6 -2.98 -43.77 -10.94
N LYS A 7 -3.95 -43.24 -11.68
CA LYS A 7 -3.93 -41.87 -12.20
C LYS A 7 -4.53 -40.92 -11.15
N TRP A 8 -3.69 -40.07 -10.56
CA TRP A 8 -4.15 -38.92 -9.77
C TRP A 8 -4.60 -37.78 -10.70
N PRO A 9 -5.79 -37.18 -10.47
CA PRO A 9 -6.12 -35.91 -11.10
C PRO A 9 -5.37 -34.77 -10.39
N ILE A 10 -4.56 -34.05 -11.16
CA ILE A 10 -3.91 -32.79 -10.76
C ILE A 10 -5.00 -31.72 -10.67
N LEU A 11 -5.27 -31.24 -9.45
CA LEU A 11 -6.06 -30.02 -9.24
C LEU A 11 -5.25 -28.82 -9.73
N VAL A 12 -5.59 -28.30 -10.90
CA VAL A 12 -5.11 -27.00 -11.38
C VAL A 12 -5.85 -25.92 -10.58
N SER A 13 -5.23 -25.45 -9.51
CA SER A 13 -5.71 -24.30 -8.75
C SER A 13 -5.51 -23.05 -9.61
N LEU A 14 -6.59 -22.58 -10.25
CA LEU A 14 -6.61 -21.27 -10.90
C LEU A 14 -6.48 -20.20 -9.82
N CYS A 15 -5.26 -19.69 -9.61
CA CYS A 15 -5.05 -18.41 -8.96
C CYS A 15 -5.70 -17.33 -9.84
N LEU A 16 -6.93 -16.95 -9.48
CA LEU A 16 -7.59 -15.75 -9.95
C LEU A 16 -6.76 -14.56 -9.45
N LEU A 17 -5.83 -14.10 -10.27
CA LEU A 17 -5.25 -12.77 -10.14
C LEU A 17 -6.39 -11.77 -10.37
N SER A 18 -7.05 -11.38 -9.29
CA SER A 18 -7.91 -10.19 -9.29
C SER A 18 -7.03 -8.98 -9.56
N LEU A 19 -6.83 -8.64 -10.83
CA LEU A 19 -6.31 -7.34 -11.23
C LEU A 19 -7.38 -6.31 -10.84
N SER A 20 -7.26 -5.80 -9.62
CA SER A 20 -7.94 -4.58 -9.20
C SER A 20 -7.38 -3.44 -10.04
N SER A 21 -7.98 -3.21 -11.21
CA SER A 21 -7.78 -2.03 -12.03
C SER A 21 -8.36 -0.82 -11.28
N GLN A 22 -7.65 -0.36 -10.25
CA GLN A 22 -7.97 0.88 -9.57
C GLN A 22 -7.41 2.03 -10.41
N ALA A 23 -8.31 2.93 -10.80
CA ALA A 23 -7.97 4.12 -11.55
C ALA A 23 -7.09 5.02 -10.66
N MET A 24 -5.77 4.89 -10.80
CA MET A 24 -4.79 5.81 -10.22
C MET A 24 -5.19 7.26 -10.57
N SER A 25 -5.40 8.09 -9.56
CA SER A 25 -5.79 9.51 -9.68
C SER A 25 -4.71 10.35 -10.40
N ARG A 26 -4.99 11.62 -10.77
CA ARG A 26 -3.95 12.58 -11.18
C ARG A 26 -3.04 13.00 -10.01
N LEU A 27 -3.54 12.85 -8.79
CA LEU A 27 -2.86 13.28 -7.57
C LEU A 27 -1.84 12.25 -7.07
N PHE A 28 -2.01 10.98 -7.46
CA PHE A 28 -1.20 9.86 -6.99
C PHE A 28 -0.67 9.07 -8.18
N ASP A 29 0.58 8.66 -8.08
CA ASP A 29 1.30 7.99 -9.14
C ASP A 29 1.10 6.47 -9.05
N GLY A 30 0.82 5.91 -7.87
CA GLY A 30 0.53 4.49 -7.68
C GLY A 30 -0.49 4.20 -6.59
N ASP A 31 -0.93 2.95 -6.50
CA ASP A 31 -1.73 2.47 -5.38
C ASP A 31 -0.80 1.99 -4.26
N ALA A 32 -1.09 2.41 -3.03
CA ALA A 32 -0.40 1.85 -1.86
C ALA A 32 -0.92 0.44 -1.59
N ASN A 33 -0.02 -0.47 -1.21
CA ASN A 33 -0.37 -1.77 -0.66
C ASN A 33 -0.52 -1.64 0.86
N VAL A 34 -1.56 -2.28 1.40
CA VAL A 34 -1.86 -2.29 2.83
C VAL A 34 -2.29 -3.69 3.22
N TRP A 35 -1.61 -4.28 4.20
CA TRP A 35 -1.85 -5.66 4.66
C TRP A 35 -1.42 -5.85 6.12
N ILE A 36 -1.79 -6.97 6.72
CA ILE A 36 -1.28 -7.38 8.04
C ILE A 36 -0.15 -8.40 7.83
N ALA A 37 1.01 -8.17 8.44
CA ALA A 37 2.07 -9.16 8.54
C ALA A 37 2.62 -9.18 9.97
N ASN A 38 2.72 -10.38 10.56
CA ASN A 38 3.19 -10.57 11.94
C ASN A 38 2.41 -9.69 12.95
N ASP A 39 1.08 -9.61 12.81
CA ASP A 39 0.17 -8.75 13.59
C ASP A 39 0.46 -7.23 13.50
N ARG A 40 1.21 -6.79 12.49
CA ARG A 40 1.49 -5.38 12.23
C ARG A 40 0.83 -4.94 10.93
N LEU A 41 0.24 -3.75 10.94
CA LEU A 41 -0.26 -3.09 9.75
C LEU A 41 0.93 -2.60 8.91
N CYS A 42 1.10 -3.16 7.73
CA CYS A 42 2.17 -2.86 6.79
C CYS A 42 1.68 -1.97 5.66
N PHE A 43 2.56 -1.06 5.21
CA PHE A 43 2.38 -0.25 4.01
C PHE A 43 3.51 -0.52 3.01
N GLY A 44 3.18 -0.42 1.73
CA GLY A 44 4.16 -0.53 0.65
C GLY A 44 3.58 -0.09 -0.68
N GLY A 45 4.23 -0.45 -1.78
CA GLY A 45 3.80 -0.16 -3.15
C GLY A 45 4.56 -1.05 -4.12
N THR A 46 3.98 -1.31 -5.29
CA THR A 46 4.56 -2.24 -6.28
C THR A 46 4.80 -1.58 -7.62
N GLU A 47 3.90 -0.70 -8.04
CA GLU A 47 3.95 -0.04 -9.34
C GLU A 47 3.48 1.42 -9.24
N PHE A 48 4.04 2.28 -10.10
CA PHE A 48 3.69 3.69 -10.18
C PHE A 48 3.76 4.20 -11.63
N LYS A 49 3.02 5.26 -11.92
CA LYS A 49 3.07 6.04 -13.15
C LYS A 49 4.32 6.90 -13.13
N SER A 50 5.20 6.65 -14.09
CA SER A 50 6.35 7.50 -14.36
C SER A 50 6.03 8.37 -15.57
N ALA A 51 6.20 9.69 -15.42
CA ALA A 51 6.01 10.64 -16.51
C ALA A 51 7.07 10.41 -17.59
N GLY A 52 6.62 10.33 -18.84
CA GLY A 52 7.47 10.21 -20.02
C GLY A 52 7.23 11.35 -20.99
N LEU A 53 8.21 11.64 -21.85
CA LEU A 53 8.16 12.73 -22.85
C LEU A 53 6.95 12.69 -23.79
N PHE A 54 6.38 11.51 -24.06
CA PHE A 54 5.26 11.34 -24.99
C PHE A 54 4.08 10.54 -24.42
N PHE A 55 4.33 9.63 -23.47
CA PHE A 55 3.29 8.83 -22.82
C PHE A 55 3.70 8.50 -21.38
N ASN A 56 2.74 8.50 -20.46
CA ASN A 56 2.93 7.98 -19.11
C ASN A 56 3.10 6.46 -19.16
N ARG A 57 4.08 5.93 -18.43
CA ARG A 57 4.32 4.49 -18.35
C ARG A 57 4.15 4.03 -16.92
N THR A 58 3.60 2.83 -16.73
CA THR A 58 3.63 2.16 -15.42
C THR A 58 4.97 1.46 -15.25
N LEU A 59 5.65 1.71 -14.14
CA LEU A 59 6.93 1.09 -13.77
C LEU A 59 6.80 0.40 -12.42
N LYS A 60 7.55 -0.69 -12.24
CA LYS A 60 7.72 -1.32 -10.93
C LYS A 60 8.61 -0.46 -10.03
N VAL A 61 8.34 -0.46 -8.73
CA VAL A 61 9.12 0.29 -7.73
C VAL A 61 10.61 -0.07 -7.75
N ASP A 62 10.92 -1.36 -7.91
CA ASP A 62 12.30 -1.85 -7.99
C ASP A 62 13.03 -1.31 -9.23
N ALA A 63 12.30 -1.16 -10.35
CA ALA A 63 12.88 -0.70 -11.60
C ALA A 63 13.26 0.79 -11.55
N GLY A 64 12.44 1.60 -10.86
CA GLY A 64 12.67 3.03 -10.63
C GLY A 64 13.59 3.33 -9.44
N GLN A 65 13.98 2.32 -8.66
CA GLN A 65 14.69 2.53 -7.38
C GLN A 65 13.94 3.52 -6.50
N VAL A 66 12.63 3.28 -6.34
CA VAL A 66 11.76 4.20 -5.62
C VAL A 66 12.18 4.26 -4.15
N VAL A 67 12.24 5.48 -3.62
CA VAL A 67 12.43 5.73 -2.20
C VAL A 67 11.24 6.51 -1.64
N VAL A 68 10.83 6.19 -0.41
CA VAL A 68 9.79 6.88 0.33
C VAL A 68 10.45 7.86 1.29
N HIS A 69 10.06 9.13 1.23
CA HIS A 69 10.59 10.18 2.11
C HIS A 69 9.54 10.70 3.09
N ALA A 70 8.26 10.37 2.92
CA ALA A 70 7.24 10.65 3.93
C ALA A 70 6.10 9.63 3.90
N ILE A 71 5.54 9.37 5.08
CA ILE A 71 4.40 8.48 5.28
C ILE A 71 3.37 9.24 6.11
N GLN A 72 2.12 9.21 5.68
CA GLN A 72 1.01 9.79 6.42
C GLN A 72 -0.17 8.84 6.42
N VAL A 73 -0.72 8.59 7.61
CA VAL A 73 -1.96 7.85 7.82
C VAL A 73 -2.99 8.79 8.42
N THR A 74 -4.18 8.83 7.84
CA THR A 74 -5.33 9.58 8.33
C THR A 74 -6.50 8.64 8.58
N GLY A 75 -7.42 9.03 9.46
CA GLY A 75 -8.67 8.31 9.68
C GLY A 75 -9.87 9.12 9.17
N ALA A 76 -11.08 8.65 9.47
CA ALA A 76 -12.32 9.35 9.11
C ALA A 76 -12.47 10.74 9.78
N ALA A 77 -11.96 10.89 11.02
CA ALA A 77 -11.94 12.18 11.70
C ALA A 77 -10.79 13.07 11.17
N PRO A 78 -10.95 14.41 11.13
CA PRO A 78 -9.91 15.33 10.70
C PRO A 78 -8.59 15.14 11.47
N GLY A 79 -7.48 15.09 10.75
CA GLY A 79 -6.12 15.01 11.30
C GLY A 79 -5.38 13.69 11.00
N SER A 80 -4.08 13.71 11.26
CA SER A 80 -3.23 12.54 11.07
C SER A 80 -3.33 11.58 12.27
N TYR A 81 -3.37 10.29 11.98
CA TYR A 81 -3.17 9.21 12.94
C TYR A 81 -1.70 8.90 13.14
N TRP A 82 -0.90 9.04 12.08
CA TRP A 82 0.54 8.89 12.12
C TRP A 82 1.13 9.66 10.95
N ALA A 83 2.23 10.37 11.18
CA ALA A 83 2.96 11.02 10.11
C ALA A 83 4.44 11.11 10.47
N ILE A 84 5.28 10.64 9.55
CA ILE A 84 6.74 10.69 9.64
C ILE A 84 7.32 11.12 8.30
N SER A 85 8.42 11.85 8.32
CA SER A 85 9.17 12.24 7.13
C SER A 85 10.66 12.18 7.37
N ALA A 86 11.44 11.83 6.34
CA ALA A 86 12.88 11.86 6.39
C ALA A 86 13.37 13.28 6.71
N ALA A 87 14.43 13.39 7.52
CA ALA A 87 15.07 14.66 7.87
C ALA A 87 15.73 15.31 6.64
N ASP A 88 16.20 14.49 5.70
CA ASP A 88 16.73 14.89 4.41
C ASP A 88 16.41 13.82 3.34
N PRO A 89 16.57 14.14 2.04
CA PRO A 89 16.29 13.21 0.96
C PRO A 89 17.23 12.00 0.88
N GLU A 90 18.45 12.08 1.45
CA GLU A 90 19.47 11.04 1.35
C GLU A 90 19.15 9.84 2.25
N HIS A 91 18.39 10.07 3.33
CA HIS A 91 17.93 9.02 4.24
C HIS A 91 16.52 8.50 3.91
N ALA A 92 16.03 8.70 2.69
CA ALA A 92 14.76 8.14 2.25
C ALA A 92 14.78 6.60 2.27
N LEU A 93 13.63 5.98 2.56
CA LEU A 93 13.50 4.53 2.71
C LEU A 93 13.33 3.85 1.34
N PRO A 94 14.19 2.88 0.96
CA PRO A 94 13.98 2.13 -0.27
C PRO A 94 12.68 1.33 -0.26
N LEU A 95 11.91 1.46 -1.33
CA LEU A 95 10.68 0.71 -1.55
C LEU A 95 10.90 -0.39 -2.58
N THR A 96 10.69 -1.63 -2.14
CA THR A 96 10.68 -2.82 -2.98
C THR A 96 9.28 -3.42 -3.01
N GLY A 97 9.01 -4.33 -3.95
CA GLY A 97 7.70 -5.00 -4.03
C GLY A 97 7.26 -5.74 -2.75
N ASN A 98 8.19 -6.04 -1.85
CA ASN A 98 7.95 -6.77 -0.60
C ASN A 98 8.20 -5.93 0.67
N THR A 99 8.51 -4.63 0.54
CA THR A 99 8.82 -3.78 1.71
C THR A 99 7.58 -3.64 2.59
N CYS A 100 7.64 -4.08 3.84
CA CYS A 100 6.66 -3.72 4.87
C CYS A 100 7.19 -2.53 5.69
N ILE A 101 6.57 -1.37 5.49
CA ILE A 101 6.70 -0.23 6.40
C ILE A 101 5.62 -0.38 7.46
N ALA A 102 6.00 -0.76 8.68
CA ALA A 102 5.03 -1.06 9.71
C ALA A 102 4.50 0.21 10.38
N TYR A 103 3.18 0.27 10.59
CA TYR A 103 2.51 1.39 11.24
C TYR A 103 3.12 1.72 12.59
N GLY A 104 3.48 2.99 12.78
CA GLY A 104 4.02 3.51 14.03
C GLY A 104 5.46 3.08 14.34
N GLU A 105 6.14 2.43 13.40
CA GLU A 105 7.54 2.07 13.60
C GLU A 105 8.44 3.32 13.64
N ARG A 106 9.53 3.23 14.40
CA ARG A 106 10.59 4.23 14.36
C ARG A 106 11.54 3.88 13.24
N ILE A 107 11.64 4.77 12.27
CA ILE A 107 12.59 4.66 11.16
C ILE A 107 13.74 5.62 11.46
N ALA A 108 14.97 5.14 11.36
CA ALA A 108 16.15 5.98 11.53
C ALA A 108 16.08 7.17 10.55
N HIS A 109 16.48 8.36 11.00
CA HIS A 109 16.48 9.60 10.21
C HIS A 109 15.11 10.11 9.76
N PHE A 110 14.01 9.51 10.24
CA PHE A 110 12.67 10.06 10.08
C PHE A 110 12.23 10.80 11.34
N ASN A 111 11.68 11.99 11.15
CA ASN A 111 11.12 12.81 12.20
C ASN A 111 9.59 12.63 12.24
N PRO A 112 9.00 12.32 13.40
CA PRO A 112 7.55 12.28 13.54
C PRO A 112 6.97 13.68 13.61
N SER A 113 6.15 14.05 12.62
CA SER A 113 5.27 15.22 12.71
C SER A 113 3.97 14.89 13.44
N GLN A 114 3.59 13.60 13.46
CA GLN A 114 2.51 13.09 14.29
C GLN A 114 2.88 11.68 14.78
N ALA A 115 2.99 11.52 16.10
CA ALA A 115 3.15 10.20 16.71
C ALA A 115 1.95 9.30 16.39
N ALA A 116 2.21 7.99 16.23
CA ALA A 116 1.18 7.01 15.92
C ALA A 116 0.14 6.93 17.06
N LYS A 117 -1.13 7.10 16.70
CA LYS A 117 -2.27 6.92 17.59
C LYS A 117 -2.71 5.46 17.58
N PRO A 118 -3.33 4.96 18.66
CA PRO A 118 -3.99 3.67 18.62
C PRO A 118 -4.99 3.58 17.47
N LEU A 119 -4.93 2.49 16.72
CA LEU A 119 -5.89 2.19 15.66
C LEU A 119 -7.07 1.44 16.25
N VAL A 120 -8.27 1.79 15.80
CA VAL A 120 -9.53 1.09 16.10
C VAL A 120 -10.16 0.64 14.79
N ASP A 121 -11.27 -0.08 14.87
CA ASP A 121 -12.01 -0.45 13.66
C ASP A 121 -12.53 0.79 12.96
N GLY A 122 -12.33 0.83 11.64
CA GLY A 122 -12.79 1.97 10.84
C GLY A 122 -12.05 2.17 9.54
N LEU A 123 -12.39 3.30 8.92
CA LEU A 123 -11.85 3.75 7.64
C LEU A 123 -10.59 4.60 7.86
N TYR A 124 -9.56 4.26 7.09
CA TYR A 124 -8.28 4.95 7.07
C TYR A 124 -7.82 5.20 5.65
N SER A 125 -6.88 6.14 5.51
CA SER A 125 -6.11 6.31 4.29
C SER A 125 -4.63 6.38 4.60
N VAL A 126 -3.81 5.89 3.67
CA VAL A 126 -2.35 6.02 3.74
C VAL A 126 -1.84 6.70 2.48
N THR A 127 -0.87 7.59 2.67
CA THR A 127 -0.07 8.20 1.61
C THR A 127 1.40 7.87 1.85
N LEU A 128 2.07 7.33 0.83
CA LEU A 128 3.53 7.18 0.80
C LEU A 128 4.06 8.16 -0.24
N ALA A 129 4.70 9.24 0.21
CA ALA A 129 5.34 10.20 -0.68
C ALA A 129 6.77 9.74 -0.98
N GLY A 130 7.10 9.64 -2.26
CA GLY A 130 8.38 9.11 -2.71
C GLY A 130 8.84 9.67 -4.04
N SER A 131 10.02 9.20 -4.44
CA SER A 131 10.73 9.61 -5.65
C SER A 131 11.32 8.40 -6.38
N ASP A 132 11.24 8.41 -7.71
CA ASP A 132 11.97 7.54 -8.62
C ASP A 132 13.40 8.09 -8.78
N LEU A 133 14.39 7.45 -8.14
CA LEU A 133 15.77 7.93 -8.16
C LEU A 133 16.43 7.79 -9.54
N LYS A 134 15.96 6.88 -10.40
CA LYS A 134 16.53 6.75 -11.75
C LYS A 134 16.10 7.86 -12.69
N ARG A 135 14.89 8.40 -12.51
CA ARG A 135 14.32 9.38 -13.45
C ARG A 135 14.06 10.75 -12.83
N GLY A 136 14.19 10.88 -11.50
CA GLY A 136 13.88 12.11 -10.78
C GLY A 136 12.38 12.42 -10.74
N ASN A 137 11.53 11.45 -11.07
CA ASN A 137 10.08 11.63 -11.08
C ASN A 137 9.49 11.45 -9.68
N ARG A 138 8.37 12.10 -9.41
CA ARG A 138 7.56 11.81 -8.23
C ARG A 138 6.99 10.38 -8.31
N ALA A 139 6.93 9.72 -7.15
CA ALA A 139 6.31 8.41 -6.98
C ALA A 139 5.47 8.41 -5.69
N THR A 140 4.29 9.04 -5.73
CA THR A 140 3.37 9.08 -4.58
C THR A 140 2.34 7.96 -4.66
N PHE A 141 2.19 7.19 -3.58
CA PHE A 141 1.24 6.09 -3.46
C PHE A 141 0.12 6.44 -2.49
N TYR A 142 -1.10 5.99 -2.79
CA TYR A 142 -2.25 6.23 -1.92
C TYR A 142 -3.20 5.04 -1.86
N LYS A 143 -3.87 4.85 -0.72
CA LYS A 143 -4.98 3.89 -0.60
C LYS A 143 -5.93 4.26 0.54
N ASN A 144 -7.24 4.14 0.30
CA ASN A 144 -8.25 4.01 1.34
C ASN A 144 -8.42 2.55 1.72
N PHE A 145 -8.49 2.25 3.01
CA PHE A 145 -8.63 0.89 3.52
C PHE A 145 -9.46 0.87 4.80
N CYS A 146 -10.03 -0.29 5.09
CA CYS A 146 -10.76 -0.54 6.31
C CYS A 146 -9.96 -1.46 7.20
N LEU A 147 -9.80 -1.06 8.46
CA LEU A 147 -9.27 -1.90 9.51
C LEU A 147 -10.44 -2.47 10.31
N GLN A 148 -10.44 -3.79 10.50
CA GLN A 148 -11.45 -4.50 11.27
C GLN A 148 -10.76 -5.51 12.18
N HIS A 149 -11.34 -5.76 13.36
CA HIS A 149 -10.99 -6.88 14.20
C HIS A 149 -12.06 -7.97 14.07
N ASN A 150 -11.63 -9.22 14.06
CA ASN A 150 -12.49 -10.39 14.21
C ASN A 150 -11.82 -11.40 15.15
N ASP A 151 -12.45 -12.56 15.33
CA ASP A 151 -11.93 -13.63 16.21
C ASP A 151 -10.53 -14.13 15.80
N SER A 152 -10.14 -13.94 14.53
CA SER A 152 -8.82 -14.28 14.00
C SER A 152 -7.79 -13.15 14.08
N GLY A 153 -8.15 -12.01 14.67
CA GLY A 153 -7.29 -10.83 14.84
C GLY A 153 -7.62 -9.69 13.89
N ARG A 154 -6.62 -8.84 13.61
CA ARG A 154 -6.78 -7.69 12.71
C ARG A 154 -6.80 -8.13 11.26
N ARG A 155 -7.66 -7.48 10.47
CA ARG A 155 -7.71 -7.63 9.02
C ARG A 155 -7.84 -6.28 8.32
N VAL A 156 -7.30 -6.23 7.10
CA VAL A 156 -7.43 -5.08 6.20
C VAL A 156 -8.36 -5.47 5.05
N THR A 157 -9.37 -4.66 4.79
CA THR A 157 -10.26 -4.81 3.63
C THR A 157 -10.26 -3.56 2.77
N ALA A 158 -10.71 -3.69 1.52
CA ALA A 158 -10.85 -2.56 0.62
C ALA A 158 -11.99 -1.65 1.10
N ALA A 159 -11.73 -0.35 1.17
CA ALA A 159 -12.79 0.64 1.27
C ALA A 159 -13.50 0.77 -0.09
N HIS A 160 -14.77 1.16 -0.08
CA HIS A 160 -15.51 1.46 -1.30
C HIS A 160 -16.05 2.88 -1.26
N TYR A 161 -16.17 3.50 -2.43
CA TYR A 161 -16.74 4.83 -2.55
C TYR A 161 -18.25 4.73 -2.74
N ASP A 162 -19.00 5.15 -1.73
CA ASP A 162 -20.45 5.29 -1.82
C ASP A 162 -20.77 6.57 -2.62
N LYS A 163 -21.29 6.37 -3.84
CA LYS A 163 -21.66 7.47 -4.73
C LYS A 163 -22.86 8.27 -4.22
N SER A 164 -23.75 7.67 -3.43
CA SER A 164 -24.94 8.33 -2.93
C SER A 164 -24.61 9.32 -1.82
N ALA A 165 -23.74 8.92 -0.89
CA ALA A 165 -23.25 9.77 0.19
C ALA A 165 -21.96 10.53 -0.14
N GLN A 166 -21.40 10.33 -1.35
CA GLN A 166 -20.16 10.94 -1.85
C GLN A 166 -18.95 10.75 -0.92
N GLN A 167 -18.87 9.61 -0.24
CA GLN A 167 -17.85 9.33 0.76
C GLN A 167 -17.28 7.91 0.63
N TRP A 168 -16.05 7.73 1.11
CA TRP A 168 -15.49 6.42 1.32
C TRP A 168 -16.12 5.78 2.56
N VAL A 169 -16.40 4.49 2.48
CA VAL A 169 -17.01 3.73 3.57
C VAL A 169 -16.40 2.33 3.63
N CYS A 170 -16.52 1.72 4.81
CA CYS A 170 -16.25 0.30 4.98
C CYS A 170 -17.48 -0.50 4.59
N SER A 171 -17.26 -1.65 3.94
CA SER A 171 -18.32 -2.63 3.80
C SER A 171 -18.76 -3.09 5.21
N PRO A 172 -20.07 -3.20 5.46
CA PRO A 172 -20.57 -3.75 6.70
C PRO A 172 -20.03 -5.17 6.95
#